data_AF-A0A1I0CMF7-F1
#
_entry.id   AF-A0A1I0CMF7-F1
#
_cell.length_a   1.000
_cell.length_b   1.000
_cell.length_c   1.000
_cell.angle_alpha   90.00
_cell.angle_beta   90.00
_cell.angle_gamma   90.00
#
_symmetry.space_group_name_H-M   'P 1'
#
loop_
_entity.id
_entity.type
_entity.pdbx_description
1 polymer ?
#
loop_
_entity_poly.entity_id
_entity_poly.type
_entity_poly.pdbx_seq_one_letter_code
_entity_poly.pdbx_strand_id
1 'polypeptide(L)'
;MTKNDVLVVETVNPAKLNYKNPIFERLEEDVNNPWVLEEQIKFYKRCNIPIAHFALPGQKTKHYYAVFEGSSKSYADSINKMNNRENKKKERRETVINEHETDSYDVMLENGYDVPREDDSPDEIVAMKILMDALNKEYQELSDEKKRICDTIKEGMTQREAAKELCMARRTYRDHKDTLMNELAKKLN
;
A
#
# COMPACT_ATOMS: atom_id res chain seq x y z
N MET A 1 8.41 12.00 23.31
CA MET A 1 8.67 10.73 24.01
C MET A 1 9.89 10.09 23.35
N THR A 2 10.83 9.67 24.17
CA THR A 2 12.21 9.30 23.83
C THR A 2 12.37 7.86 23.36
N LYS A 3 13.33 7.69 22.44
CA LYS A 3 14.22 6.54 22.22
C LYS A 3 13.59 5.24 21.71
N ASN A 4 13.87 4.95 20.44
CA ASN A 4 14.31 3.66 19.91
C ASN A 4 13.91 2.44 20.75
N ASP A 5 12.63 2.07 20.71
CA ASP A 5 12.25 0.69 20.96
C ASP A 5 12.75 -0.10 19.75
N VAL A 6 14.04 -0.45 19.78
CA VAL A 6 14.58 -1.51 18.94
C VAL A 6 13.75 -2.73 19.29
N LEU A 7 12.81 -3.10 18.41
CA LEU A 7 12.09 -4.35 18.52
C LEU A 7 13.11 -5.45 18.81
N VAL A 8 13.06 -5.98 20.02
CA VAL A 8 13.85 -7.16 20.37
C VAL A 8 13.16 -8.32 19.65
N VAL A 9 13.47 -8.46 18.36
CA VAL A 9 13.08 -9.64 17.60
C VAL A 9 13.92 -10.77 18.17
N GLU A 10 13.30 -11.62 18.98
CA GLU A 10 13.88 -12.92 19.34
C GLU A 10 14.12 -13.71 18.05
N THR A 11 15.34 -13.61 17.55
CA THR A 11 15.78 -14.28 16.32
C THR A 11 16.34 -15.63 16.71
N VAL A 12 15.79 -16.68 16.11
CA VAL A 12 16.30 -18.04 16.37
C VAL A 12 17.49 -18.28 15.46
N ASN A 13 18.59 -18.80 16.01
CA ASN A 13 19.71 -19.22 15.19
C ASN A 13 19.24 -20.31 14.22
N PRO A 14 19.35 -20.14 12.90
CA PRO A 14 18.86 -21.11 11.93
C PRO A 14 19.51 -22.50 12.10
N ALA A 15 20.75 -22.58 12.61
CA ALA A 15 21.42 -23.84 12.92
C ALA A 15 20.75 -24.63 14.07
N LYS A 16 19.96 -23.97 14.93
CA LYS A 16 19.21 -24.62 16.01
C LYS A 16 17.84 -25.14 15.57
N LEU A 17 17.37 -24.74 14.39
CA LEU A 17 16.01 -25.04 13.93
C LEU A 17 15.85 -26.47 13.39
N ASN A 18 16.94 -27.19 13.10
CA ASN A 18 16.95 -28.62 12.72
C ASN A 18 15.91 -29.01 11.64
N TYR A 19 15.62 -28.11 10.70
CA TYR A 19 14.77 -28.39 9.55
C TYR A 19 15.47 -29.31 8.56
N LYS A 20 14.79 -30.38 8.12
CA LYS A 20 15.33 -31.37 7.18
C LYS A 20 15.35 -30.80 5.75
N ASN A 21 14.33 -30.04 5.36
CA ASN A 21 14.23 -29.36 4.07
C ASN A 21 13.73 -27.91 4.25
N PRO A 22 14.58 -26.97 4.72
CA PRO A 22 14.12 -25.63 5.06
C PRO A 22 13.71 -24.81 3.83
N ILE A 23 12.56 -24.15 3.92
CA ILE A 23 12.09 -23.10 3.01
C ILE A 23 12.29 -21.75 3.69
N PHE A 24 12.85 -20.80 2.95
CA PHE A 24 13.14 -19.45 3.43
C PHE A 24 12.25 -18.45 2.71
N GLU A 25 11.34 -17.83 3.44
CA GLU A 25 10.52 -16.72 2.95
C GLU A 25 11.04 -15.42 3.54
N ARG A 26 11.51 -14.52 2.68
CA ARG A 26 12.05 -13.23 3.11
C ARG A 26 10.89 -12.32 3.51
N LEU A 27 10.98 -11.74 4.70
CA LEU A 27 10.03 -10.72 5.15
C LEU A 27 10.35 -9.38 4.49
N GLU A 28 9.30 -8.59 4.29
CA GLU A 28 9.45 -7.23 3.75
C GLU A 28 9.95 -6.26 4.82
N GLU A 29 11.01 -5.53 4.48
CA GLU A 29 11.67 -4.53 5.32
C GLU A 29 11.54 -3.17 4.63
N ASP A 30 10.53 -2.40 5.02
CA ASP A 30 10.34 -1.04 4.53
C ASP A 30 10.87 -0.04 5.56
N VAL A 31 11.88 0.75 5.14
CA VAL A 31 12.53 1.77 5.99
C VAL A 31 11.55 2.90 6.32
N ASN A 32 10.64 3.23 5.40
CA ASN A 32 9.65 4.28 5.56
C ASN A 32 8.40 3.79 6.32
N ASN A 33 8.17 2.47 6.34
CA ASN A 33 7.07 1.86 7.07
C ASN A 33 7.50 0.62 7.90
N PRO A 34 8.07 0.84 9.09
CA PRO A 34 8.53 -0.25 9.97
C PRO A 34 7.42 -1.23 10.40
N TRP A 35 6.15 -0.79 10.38
CA TRP A 35 5.01 -1.62 10.76
C TRP A 35 4.82 -2.84 9.85
N VAL A 36 5.26 -2.76 8.58
CA VAL A 36 5.17 -3.86 7.62
C VAL A 36 5.94 -5.09 8.13
N LEU A 37 7.17 -4.88 8.61
CA LEU A 37 7.97 -5.95 9.17
C LEU A 37 7.36 -6.45 10.49
N GLU A 38 6.90 -5.55 11.35
CA GLU A 38 6.28 -5.91 12.61
C GLU A 38 5.05 -6.80 12.46
N GLU A 39 4.14 -6.45 11.55
CA GLU A 39 2.90 -7.19 11.32
C GLU A 39 3.18 -8.58 10.78
N GLN A 40 4.14 -8.72 9.86
CA GLN A 40 4.60 -10.02 9.38
C GLN A 40 5.20 -10.87 10.51
N ILE A 41 6.05 -10.27 11.36
CA ILE A 41 6.62 -10.96 12.51
C ILE A 41 5.51 -11.45 13.46
N LYS A 42 4.54 -10.59 13.78
CA LYS A 42 3.38 -10.93 14.62
C LYS A 42 2.53 -12.03 13.99
N PHE A 43 2.32 -12.00 12.68
CA PHE A 43 1.61 -13.04 11.94
C PHE A 43 2.32 -14.40 12.03
N TYR A 44 3.60 -14.47 11.66
CA TYR A 44 4.34 -15.74 11.66
C TYR A 44 4.50 -16.33 13.07
N LYS A 45 4.71 -15.49 14.09
CA LYS A 45 4.72 -15.94 15.49
C LYS A 45 3.37 -16.53 15.93
N ARG A 46 2.23 -15.94 15.54
CA ARG A 46 0.89 -16.50 15.81
C ARG A 46 0.67 -17.86 15.16
N CYS A 47 1.31 -18.10 14.02
CA CYS A 47 1.29 -19.38 13.33
C CYS A 47 2.35 -20.38 13.85
N ASN A 48 3.07 -20.04 14.93
CA ASN A 48 4.16 -20.85 15.50
C ASN A 48 5.28 -21.15 14.49
N ILE A 49 5.51 -20.23 13.55
CA ILE A 49 6.58 -20.30 12.56
C ILE A 49 7.77 -19.49 13.09
N PRO A 50 8.97 -20.08 13.18
CA PRO A 50 10.13 -19.37 13.66
C PRO A 50 10.64 -18.36 12.63
N ILE A 51 11.19 -17.28 13.18
CA ILE A 51 11.78 -16.19 12.43
C ILE A 51 13.27 -16.15 12.73
N ALA A 52 14.07 -16.05 11.68
CA ALA A 52 15.52 -16.01 11.75
C ALA A 52 16.04 -14.79 10.98
N HIS A 53 17.12 -14.18 11.47
CA HIS A 53 17.73 -13.00 10.84
C HIS A 53 19.18 -13.34 10.46
N PHE A 54 19.41 -13.58 9.17
CA PHE A 54 20.70 -14.02 8.65
C PHE A 54 20.83 -13.70 7.15
N ALA A 55 22.02 -13.91 6.58
CA ALA A 55 22.25 -13.79 5.14
C ALA A 55 22.29 -15.19 4.51
N LEU A 56 21.56 -15.41 3.42
CA LEU A 56 21.67 -16.66 2.67
C LEU A 56 23.01 -16.73 1.92
N PRO A 57 23.52 -17.93 1.58
CA PRO A 57 24.76 -18.07 0.80
C PRO A 57 24.70 -17.26 -0.50
N GLY A 58 25.66 -16.35 -0.68
CA GLY A 58 25.74 -15.47 -1.85
C GLY A 58 25.00 -14.13 -1.71
N GLN A 59 24.36 -13.85 -0.57
CA GLN A 59 23.85 -12.52 -0.23
C GLN A 59 24.82 -11.77 0.67
N LYS A 60 24.92 -10.45 0.48
CA LYS A 60 25.78 -9.56 1.29
C LYS A 60 25.08 -9.04 2.54
N THR A 61 23.77 -8.83 2.46
CA THR A 61 22.93 -8.27 3.51
C THR A 61 22.18 -9.36 4.27
N LYS A 62 21.93 -9.12 5.56
CA LYS A 62 21.04 -9.96 6.36
C LYS A 62 19.60 -9.51 6.13
N HIS A 63 18.70 -10.46 6.16
CA HIS A 63 17.27 -10.22 6.07
C HIS A 63 16.52 -11.08 7.08
N TYR A 64 15.31 -10.65 7.45
CA TYR A 64 14.42 -11.48 8.24
C TYR A 64 13.77 -12.55 7.35
N TYR A 65 13.76 -13.79 7.84
CA TYR A 65 13.20 -14.93 7.16
C TYR A 65 12.23 -15.67 8.08
N ALA A 66 11.03 -15.97 7.57
CA ALA A 66 10.21 -17.04 8.11
C ALA A 66 10.72 -18.37 7.56
N VAL A 67 10.89 -19.36 8.46
CA VAL A 67 11.50 -20.65 8.12
C VAL A 67 10.49 -21.79 8.27
N PHE A 68 10.30 -22.57 7.20
CA PHE A 68 9.33 -23.66 7.14
C PHE A 68 10.00 -24.99 6.79
N GLU A 69 9.41 -26.10 7.22
CA GLU A 69 9.80 -27.43 6.75
C GLU A 69 9.08 -27.75 5.43
N GLY A 70 9.84 -27.98 4.36
CA GLY A 70 9.32 -28.45 3.09
C GLY A 70 9.01 -29.94 3.11
N SER A 71 7.99 -30.35 2.35
CA SER A 71 7.56 -31.75 2.22
C SER A 71 8.63 -32.68 1.62
N SER A 72 9.55 -32.12 0.83
CA SER A 72 10.70 -32.82 0.25
C SER A 72 11.82 -31.85 -0.09
N LYS A 73 13.05 -32.38 -0.25
CA LYS A 73 14.20 -31.58 -0.68
C LYS A 73 13.97 -30.90 -2.03
N SER A 74 13.45 -31.65 -3.01
CA SER A 74 13.19 -31.10 -4.35
C SER A 74 12.14 -29.98 -4.32
N TYR A 75 11.15 -30.09 -3.43
CA TYR A 75 10.15 -29.05 -3.23
C TYR A 75 10.72 -27.82 -2.54
N ALA A 76 11.47 -28.01 -1.44
CA ALA A 76 12.12 -26.89 -0.76
C ALA A 76 13.09 -26.15 -1.69
N ASP A 77 13.88 -26.88 -2.48
CA ASP A 77 14.81 -26.30 -3.45
C ASP A 77 14.09 -25.54 -4.57
N SER A 78 12.93 -26.00 -5.04
CA SER A 78 12.17 -25.30 -6.09
C SER A 78 11.56 -24.00 -5.55
N ILE A 79 10.99 -24.02 -4.35
CA ILE A 79 10.43 -22.84 -3.69
C ILE A 79 11.53 -21.83 -3.37
N ASN A 80 12.66 -22.26 -2.79
CA ASN A 80 13.77 -21.37 -2.48
C ASN A 80 14.36 -20.72 -3.75
N LYS A 81 14.44 -21.46 -4.87
CA LYS A 81 14.84 -20.89 -6.17
C LYS A 81 13.85 -19.84 -6.67
N MET A 82 12.54 -20.11 -6.55
CA MET A 82 11.49 -19.18 -6.94
C MET A 82 11.55 -17.90 -6.10
N ASN A 83 11.59 -18.03 -4.77
CA ASN A 83 11.67 -16.92 -3.83
C ASN A 83 12.91 -16.04 -4.10
N ASN A 84 14.07 -16.66 -4.34
CA ASN A 84 15.29 -15.92 -4.65
C ASN A 84 15.19 -15.14 -5.97
N ARG A 85 14.52 -15.70 -7.00
CA ARG A 85 14.28 -14.99 -8.27
C ARG A 85 13.38 -13.78 -8.07
N GLU A 86 12.28 -13.94 -7.35
CA GLU A 86 11.34 -12.83 -7.08
C GLU A 86 11.99 -11.75 -6.21
N ASN A 87 12.73 -12.13 -5.18
CA ASN A 87 13.47 -11.19 -4.32
C ASN A 87 14.47 -10.35 -5.12
N LYS A 88 15.26 -10.98 -6.01
CA LYS A 88 16.18 -10.25 -6.89
C LYS A 88 15.45 -9.34 -7.88
N LYS A 89 14.28 -9.76 -8.37
CA LYS A 89 13.46 -8.94 -9.27
C LYS A 89 12.86 -7.74 -8.54
N LYS A 90 12.50 -7.90 -7.27
CA LYS A 90 12.03 -6.81 -6.41
C LYS A 90 13.16 -5.82 -6.12
N GLU A 91 14.32 -6.30 -5.68
CA GLU A 91 15.51 -5.47 -5.44
C GLU A 91 15.90 -4.66 -6.68
N ARG A 92 15.91 -5.27 -7.87
CA ARG A 92 16.19 -4.56 -9.13
C ARG A 92 15.17 -3.48 -9.45
N ARG A 93 13.89 -3.71 -9.12
CA ARG A 93 12.84 -2.72 -9.33
C ARG A 93 13.00 -1.57 -8.33
N GLU A 94 13.26 -1.87 -7.08
CA GLU A 94 13.54 -0.87 -6.04
C GLU A 94 14.79 -0.05 -6.37
N THR A 95 15.86 -0.65 -6.90
CA THR A 95 17.04 0.13 -7.33
C THR A 95 16.71 1.05 -8.51
N VAL A 96 15.96 0.58 -9.51
CA VAL A 96 15.56 1.41 -10.65
C VAL A 96 14.63 2.54 -10.21
N ILE A 97 13.67 2.24 -9.32
CA ILE A 97 12.78 3.25 -8.73
C ILE A 97 13.61 4.27 -7.95
N ASN A 98 14.48 3.83 -7.03
CA ASN A 98 15.33 4.74 -6.27
C ASN A 98 16.26 5.57 -7.16
N GLU A 99 16.85 4.99 -8.21
CA GLU A 99 17.70 5.71 -9.18
C GLU A 99 16.92 6.82 -9.93
N HIS A 100 15.63 6.62 -10.19
CA HIS A 100 14.78 7.60 -10.88
C HIS A 100 13.96 8.52 -9.94
N GLU A 101 13.70 8.10 -8.70
CA GLU A 101 13.06 8.91 -7.66
C GLU A 101 14.05 9.85 -6.95
N THR A 102 15.37 9.62 -7.10
CA THR A 102 16.42 10.53 -6.62
C THR A 102 16.73 11.70 -7.55
N ASP A 103 15.93 11.91 -8.60
CA ASP A 103 16.01 13.16 -9.35
C ASP A 103 15.61 14.29 -8.41
N SER A 104 16.59 15.12 -8.01
CA SER A 104 16.35 16.37 -7.28
C SER A 104 15.26 17.17 -7.99
N TYR A 105 14.55 18.02 -7.26
CA TYR A 105 13.62 18.99 -7.86
C TYR A 105 14.27 19.73 -9.05
N ASP A 106 15.56 20.02 -8.97
CA ASP A 106 16.36 20.64 -10.04
C ASP A 106 16.47 19.78 -11.31
N VAL A 107 16.58 18.46 -11.18
CA VAL A 107 16.64 17.52 -12.31
C VAL A 107 15.27 17.33 -12.94
N MET A 108 14.20 17.36 -12.13
CA MET A 108 12.83 17.39 -12.64
C MET A 108 12.56 18.67 -13.46
N LEU A 109 13.00 19.83 -12.97
CA LEU A 109 12.94 21.09 -13.71
C LEU A 109 13.70 21.03 -15.04
N GLU A 110 14.92 20.48 -15.02
CA GLU A 110 15.77 20.38 -16.21
C GLU A 110 15.19 19.41 -17.26
N ASN A 111 14.48 18.37 -16.83
CA ASN A 111 13.75 17.41 -17.68
C ASN A 111 12.38 17.92 -18.18
N GLY A 112 12.03 19.18 -17.90
CA GLY A 112 10.80 19.81 -18.39
C GLY A 112 9.56 19.48 -17.56
N TYR A 113 9.71 19.14 -16.28
CA TYR A 113 8.60 19.16 -15.34
C TYR A 113 8.14 20.60 -15.14
N ASP A 114 7.01 20.95 -15.74
CA ASP A 114 6.36 22.25 -15.51
C ASP A 114 5.89 22.29 -14.04
N VAL A 115 6.55 23.13 -13.25
CA VAL A 115 6.08 23.53 -11.91
C VAL A 115 4.63 23.98 -12.04
N PRO A 116 3.73 23.63 -11.09
CA PRO A 116 2.41 24.25 -11.02
C PRO A 116 2.58 25.75 -11.19
N ARG A 117 1.90 26.29 -12.19
CA ARG A 117 2.16 27.64 -12.66
C ARG A 117 2.04 28.64 -11.47
N GLU A 118 2.80 29.73 -11.53
CA GLU A 118 2.82 30.81 -10.52
C GLU A 118 1.43 31.41 -10.20
N ASP A 119 0.37 31.00 -10.92
CA ASP A 119 -1.04 31.28 -10.67
C ASP A 119 -1.64 30.64 -9.41
N ASP A 120 -1.11 29.53 -8.87
CA ASP A 120 -1.64 28.93 -7.63
C ASP A 120 -1.21 29.76 -6.41
N SER A 121 -1.89 30.90 -6.19
CA SER A 121 -1.62 31.74 -5.02
C SER A 121 -1.80 30.92 -3.73
N PRO A 122 -0.99 31.15 -2.68
CA PRO A 122 -1.19 30.50 -1.38
C PRO A 122 -2.63 30.62 -0.86
N ASP A 123 -3.31 31.72 -1.20
CA ASP A 123 -4.71 31.97 -0.89
C ASP A 123 -5.65 31.01 -1.62
N GLU A 124 -5.38 30.67 -2.89
CA GLU A 124 -6.13 29.66 -3.65
C GLU A 124 -5.93 28.25 -3.09
N ILE A 125 -4.70 27.91 -2.69
CA ILE A 125 -4.41 26.61 -2.05
C ILE A 125 -5.17 26.49 -0.72
N VAL A 126 -5.17 27.55 0.09
CA VAL A 126 -5.92 27.59 1.35
C VAL A 126 -7.42 27.54 1.10
N ALA A 127 -7.94 28.27 0.12
CA ALA A 127 -9.35 28.25 -0.27
C ALA A 127 -9.78 26.85 -0.73
N MET A 128 -8.96 26.19 -1.54
CA MET A 128 -9.21 24.83 -2.02
C MET A 128 -9.19 23.80 -0.88
N LYS A 129 -8.28 23.96 0.08
CA LYS A 129 -8.26 23.13 1.29
C LYS A 129 -9.54 23.29 2.12
N ILE A 130 -9.97 24.54 2.36
CA ILE A 130 -11.21 24.82 3.12
C ILE A 130 -12.42 24.20 2.41
N LEU A 131 -12.49 24.30 1.08
CA LEU A 131 -13.54 23.69 0.27
C LEU A 131 -13.51 22.16 0.39
N MET A 132 -12.34 21.54 0.29
CA MET A 132 -12.18 20.09 0.43
C MET A 132 -12.57 19.59 1.82
N ASP A 133 -12.19 20.31 2.88
CA ASP A 133 -12.56 19.96 4.26
C ASP A 133 -14.08 20.04 4.46
N ALA A 134 -14.74 21.07 3.91
CA ALA A 134 -16.20 21.21 3.94
C ALA A 134 -16.90 20.08 3.17
N LEU A 135 -16.43 19.75 1.96
CA LEU A 135 -16.94 18.64 1.15
C LEU A 135 -16.79 17.30 1.87
N ASN A 136 -15.62 17.05 2.48
CA ASN A 136 -15.35 15.80 3.18
C ASN A 136 -16.25 15.65 4.41
N LYS A 137 -16.48 16.73 5.17
CA LYS A 137 -17.41 16.71 6.30
C LYS A 137 -18.82 16.32 5.85
N GLU A 138 -19.34 16.96 4.81
CA GLU A 138 -20.67 16.64 4.27
C GLU A 138 -20.75 15.21 3.72
N TYR A 139 -19.69 14.75 3.08
CA TYR A 139 -19.60 13.37 2.62
C TYR A 139 -19.69 12.36 3.76
N GLN A 140 -19.05 12.61 4.90
CA GLN A 140 -19.12 11.72 6.06
C GLN A 140 -20.53 11.60 6.63
N GLU A 141 -21.32 12.66 6.56
CA GLU A 141 -22.71 12.72 7.05
C GLU A 141 -23.73 12.07 6.09
N LEU A 142 -23.33 11.73 4.86
CA LEU A 142 -24.20 11.01 3.91
C LEU A 142 -24.48 9.58 4.38
N SER A 143 -25.68 9.08 4.05
CA SER A 143 -26.03 7.67 4.21
C SER A 143 -25.19 6.78 3.28
N ASP A 144 -25.02 5.51 3.65
CA ASP A 144 -24.25 4.53 2.86
C ASP A 144 -24.75 4.40 1.42
N GLU A 145 -26.06 4.51 1.20
CA GLU A 145 -26.66 4.51 -0.14
C GLU A 145 -26.19 5.72 -0.97
N LYS A 146 -26.18 6.92 -0.36
CA LYS A 146 -25.73 8.15 -1.02
C LYS A 146 -24.22 8.13 -1.28
N LYS A 147 -23.44 7.56 -0.36
CA LYS A 147 -21.97 7.34 -0.54
C LYS A 147 -21.69 6.43 -1.73
N ARG A 148 -22.41 5.31 -1.85
CA ARG A 148 -22.29 4.42 -3.02
C ARG A 148 -22.59 5.13 -4.35
N ILE A 149 -23.57 6.03 -4.38
CA ILE A 149 -23.83 6.85 -5.57
C ILE A 149 -22.63 7.78 -5.87
N CYS A 150 -22.06 8.43 -4.85
CA CYS A 150 -20.83 9.22 -5.01
C CYS A 150 -19.64 8.38 -5.52
N ASP A 151 -19.48 7.15 -5.05
CA ASP A 151 -18.42 6.24 -5.51
C ASP A 151 -18.56 5.94 -7.00
N THR A 152 -19.78 5.67 -7.50
CA THR A 152 -20.00 5.48 -8.95
C THR A 152 -19.68 6.73 -9.78
N ILE A 153 -19.85 7.92 -9.23
CA ILE A 153 -19.50 9.19 -9.89
C ILE A 153 -17.98 9.37 -9.91
N LYS A 154 -17.32 9.08 -8.79
CA LYS A 154 -15.85 9.12 -8.67
C LYS A 154 -15.17 8.18 -9.65
N GLU A 155 -15.74 6.99 -9.85
CA GLU A 155 -15.26 5.98 -10.81
C GLU A 155 -15.59 6.31 -12.27
N GLY A 156 -16.30 7.41 -12.53
CA GLY A 156 -16.62 7.87 -13.87
C GLY A 156 -17.65 6.99 -14.60
N MET A 157 -18.42 6.19 -13.87
CA MET A 157 -19.39 5.27 -14.47
C MET A 157 -20.49 6.03 -15.23
N THR A 158 -20.94 5.46 -16.34
CA THR A 158 -22.15 5.95 -17.01
C THR A 158 -23.39 5.67 -16.15
N GLN A 159 -24.47 6.44 -16.32
CA GLN A 159 -25.75 6.19 -15.63
C GLN A 159 -26.27 4.75 -15.82
N ARG A 160 -25.90 4.08 -16.92
CA ARG A 160 -26.31 2.69 -17.18
C ARG A 160 -25.50 1.71 -16.35
N GLU A 161 -24.19 1.92 -16.25
CA GLU A 161 -23.28 1.07 -15.47
C GLU A 161 -23.55 1.26 -13.98
N ALA A 162 -23.64 2.50 -13.50
CA ALA A 162 -23.92 2.80 -12.10
C ALA A 162 -25.28 2.25 -11.63
N ALA A 163 -26.32 2.32 -12.46
CA ALA A 163 -27.62 1.72 -12.13
C ALA A 163 -27.56 0.18 -12.05
N LYS A 164 -26.76 -0.45 -12.91
CA LYS A 164 -26.53 -1.90 -12.89
C LYS A 164 -25.73 -2.32 -11.66
N GLU A 165 -24.68 -1.57 -11.32
CA GLU A 165 -23.82 -1.80 -10.15
C GLU A 165 -24.61 -1.72 -8.84
N LEU A 166 -25.48 -0.72 -8.74
CA LEU A 166 -26.32 -0.52 -7.55
C LEU A 166 -27.65 -1.29 -7.61
N CYS A 167 -27.81 -2.23 -8.55
CA CYS A 167 -28.98 -3.08 -8.71
C CYS A 167 -30.33 -2.30 -8.73
N MET A 168 -30.36 -1.15 -9.39
CA MET A 168 -31.53 -0.27 -9.45
C MET A 168 -31.93 0.10 -10.89
N ALA A 169 -33.16 0.56 -11.06
CA ALA A 169 -33.61 1.05 -12.36
C ALA A 169 -32.84 2.34 -12.73
N ARG A 170 -32.48 2.50 -14.00
CA ARG A 170 -31.75 3.68 -14.50
C ARG A 170 -32.42 5.01 -14.15
N ARG A 171 -33.76 5.05 -14.19
CA ARG A 171 -34.53 6.24 -13.84
C ARG A 171 -34.40 6.57 -12.35
N THR A 172 -34.52 5.56 -11.49
CA THR A 172 -34.31 5.68 -10.04
C THR A 172 -32.90 6.16 -9.71
N TYR A 173 -31.87 5.62 -10.36
CA TYR A 173 -30.48 6.10 -10.18
C TYR A 173 -30.34 7.58 -10.53
N ARG A 174 -30.92 8.01 -11.66
CA ARG A 174 -30.89 9.42 -12.06
C ARG A 174 -31.58 10.29 -11.01
N ASP A 175 -32.78 9.92 -10.58
CA ASP A 175 -33.55 10.69 -9.61
C ASP A 175 -32.82 10.79 -8.26
N HIS A 176 -32.20 9.69 -7.80
CA HIS A 176 -31.39 9.66 -6.58
C HIS A 176 -30.12 10.52 -6.72
N LYS A 177 -29.42 10.44 -7.85
CA LYS A 177 -28.25 11.27 -8.16
C LYS A 177 -28.60 12.75 -8.18
N ASP A 178 -29.66 13.14 -8.88
CA ASP A 178 -30.05 14.54 -9.02
C ASP A 178 -30.52 15.12 -7.67
N THR A 179 -31.22 14.32 -6.87
CA THR A 179 -31.61 14.70 -5.49
C THR A 179 -30.37 14.90 -4.62
N LEU A 180 -29.42 13.95 -4.64
CA LEU A 180 -28.17 14.03 -3.88
C LEU A 180 -27.34 15.27 -4.26
N MET A 181 -27.19 15.55 -5.56
CA MET A 181 -26.46 16.73 -6.02
C MET A 181 -27.13 18.04 -5.57
N ASN A 182 -28.47 18.10 -5.61
CA ASN A 182 -29.22 19.25 -5.13
C ASN A 182 -29.12 19.45 -3.62
N GLU A 183 -29.10 18.38 -2.83
CA GLU A 183 -28.90 18.45 -1.39
C GLU A 183 -27.48 18.94 -1.05
N LEU A 184 -26.46 18.35 -1.67
CA LEU A 184 -25.07 18.76 -1.48
C LEU A 184 -24.86 20.23 -1.88
N ALA A 185 -25.41 20.66 -3.02
CA ALA A 185 -25.33 22.04 -3.46
C ALA A 185 -26.00 23.03 -2.49
N LYS A 186 -27.07 22.63 -1.78
CA LYS A 186 -27.72 23.48 -0.77
C LYS A 186 -26.93 23.58 0.53
N LYS A 187 -26.11 22.59 0.86
CA LYS A 187 -25.31 22.57 2.09
C LYS A 187 -23.97 23.29 1.94
N LEU A 188 -23.46 23.38 0.71
CA LEU A 188 -22.18 24.00 0.37
C LEU A 188 -22.31 25.48 -0.05
N ASN A 189 -23.54 25.96 -0.24
CA ASN A 189 -23.88 27.38 -0.40
C ASN A 189 -24.30 27.98 0.94
#